data_AF-A0A7W8NHC1-F1
#
_entry.id   AF-A0A7W8NHC1-F1
#
_cell.length_a   1.000
_cell.length_b   1.000
_cell.length_c   1.000
_cell.angle_alpha   90.00
_cell.angle_beta   90.00
_cell.angle_gamma   90.00
#
_symmetry.space_group_name_H-M   'P 1'
#
loop_
_entity.id
_entity.type
_entity.pdbx_description
1 polymer ?
#
loop_
_entity_poly.entity_id
_entity_poly.type
_entity_poly.pdbx_seq_one_letter_code
_entity_poly.pdbx_strand_id
1 'polypeptide(L)'
;MHYHLSAPHGPGPRFWHDLVQRLPELGDGFDREDVAVQIAETTRTDGAALKERGVASTATVFLGSYAKSDALGPLGIVQEKENGYAFDYPEAPSAGVVGYALSHYWQGQLLGQQTCSLETLSEPGGFSSALLLGSFDLNRALRQLAQRGVLELWMAAPPYQVTRPPAPQQLLEGIYAAE
;
A
#
# COMPACT_ATOMS: atom_id res chain seq x y z
N MET A 1 -4.55 -7.64 -3.92
CA MET A 1 -5.69 -7.27 -3.06
C MET A 1 -5.36 -6.13 -2.11
N HIS A 2 -4.40 -6.28 -1.19
CA HIS A 2 -3.97 -5.21 -0.25
C HIS A 2 -3.86 -3.83 -0.92
N TYR A 3 -3.06 -3.72 -1.99
CA TYR A 3 -2.89 -2.46 -2.73
C TYR A 3 -4.21 -1.79 -3.15
N HIS A 4 -5.21 -2.54 -3.60
CA HIS A 4 -6.50 -1.94 -4.02
C HIS A 4 -7.32 -1.44 -2.84
N LEU A 5 -7.14 -2.02 -1.65
CA LEU A 5 -7.75 -1.54 -0.42
C LEU A 5 -7.02 -0.31 0.14
N SER A 6 -5.70 -0.23 -0.04
CA SER A 6 -4.84 0.81 0.52
C SER A 6 -4.51 1.95 -0.44
N ALA A 7 -4.78 1.83 -1.74
CA ALA A 7 -4.49 2.90 -2.70
C ALA A 7 -5.42 4.10 -2.50
N PRO A 8 -4.93 5.35 -2.58
CA PRO A 8 -5.73 6.56 -2.34
C PRO A 8 -6.92 6.74 -3.30
N HIS A 9 -6.79 6.22 -4.53
CA HIS A 9 -7.82 6.18 -5.57
C HIS A 9 -8.33 4.74 -5.83
N GLY A 10 -8.00 3.81 -4.94
CA GLY A 10 -8.50 2.45 -5.01
C GLY A 10 -9.98 2.35 -4.64
N PRO A 11 -10.63 1.20 -4.90
CA PRO A 11 -12.01 0.96 -4.50
C PRO A 11 -12.21 0.78 -2.98
N GLY A 12 -11.13 0.72 -2.20
CA GLY A 12 -11.19 0.59 -0.74
C GLY A 12 -11.76 1.83 -0.04
N PRO A 13 -12.29 1.69 1.18
CA PRO A 13 -12.75 2.84 1.95
C PRO A 13 -11.56 3.66 2.45
N ARG A 14 -11.73 4.99 2.54
CA ARG A 14 -10.65 5.92 2.89
C ARG A 14 -9.96 5.61 4.22
N PHE A 15 -10.71 5.19 5.24
CA PHE A 15 -10.12 4.79 6.53
C PHE A 15 -9.11 3.63 6.40
N TRP A 16 -9.21 2.78 5.37
CA TRP A 16 -8.29 1.66 5.18
C TRP A 16 -6.92 2.14 4.71
N HIS A 17 -6.92 3.11 3.79
CA HIS A 17 -5.71 3.81 3.34
C HIS A 17 -5.02 4.49 4.53
N ASP A 18 -5.76 5.29 5.29
CA ASP A 18 -5.22 6.02 6.44
C ASP A 18 -4.68 5.08 7.53
N LEU A 19 -5.39 3.99 7.82
CA LEU A 19 -4.92 2.98 8.78
C LEU A 19 -3.62 2.32 8.34
N VAL A 20 -3.52 1.88 7.07
CA VAL A 20 -2.31 1.23 6.55
C VAL A 20 -1.10 2.16 6.66
N GLN A 21 -1.28 3.46 6.45
CA GLN A 21 -0.21 4.44 6.63
C GLN A 21 0.22 4.64 8.08
N ARG A 22 -0.74 4.53 9.02
CA ARG A 22 -0.50 4.71 10.47
C ARG A 22 0.01 3.46 11.16
N LEU A 23 -0.18 2.26 10.60
CA LEU A 23 0.25 1.00 11.21
C LEU A 23 1.72 1.02 11.69
N PRO A 24 2.70 1.52 10.91
CA PRO A 24 4.09 1.61 11.38
C PRO A 24 4.28 2.55 12.59
N GLU A 25 3.40 3.55 12.75
CA GLU A 25 3.44 4.52 13.86
C GLU A 25 2.84 3.95 15.15
N LEU A 26 1.94 2.96 15.03
CA LEU A 26 1.36 2.24 16.17
C LEU A 26 2.38 1.30 16.85
N GLY A 27 3.51 1.01 16.20
CA GLY A 27 4.66 0.34 16.80
C GLY A 27 4.40 -1.12 17.20
N ASP A 28 5.04 -1.54 18.30
CA ASP A 28 5.12 -2.94 18.74
C ASP A 28 3.83 -3.48 19.39
N GLY A 29 2.81 -2.65 19.56
CA GLY A 29 1.58 -3.05 20.23
C GLY A 29 0.44 -2.05 20.07
N PHE A 30 -0.66 -2.51 19.51
CA PHE A 30 -1.94 -1.80 19.48
C PHE A 30 -3.09 -2.78 19.64
N ASP A 31 -4.25 -2.27 20.05
CA ASP A 31 -5.45 -3.06 20.18
C ASP A 31 -6.56 -2.62 19.20
N ARG A 32 -7.73 -3.24 19.36
CA ARG A 32 -8.90 -2.94 18.55
C ARG A 32 -9.48 -1.55 18.85
N GLU A 33 -9.34 -1.06 20.06
CA GLU A 33 -9.80 0.28 20.45
C GLU A 33 -8.93 1.34 19.76
N ASP A 34 -7.61 1.15 19.69
CA ASP A 34 -6.71 2.02 18.92
C ASP A 34 -7.16 2.13 17.46
N VAL A 35 -7.41 0.98 16.80
CA VAL A 35 -7.90 0.94 15.41
C VAL A 35 -9.28 1.61 15.27
N ALA A 36 -10.18 1.40 16.23
CA ALA A 36 -11.50 2.00 16.24
C ALA A 36 -11.42 3.54 16.35
N VAL A 37 -10.54 4.07 17.19
CA VAL A 37 -10.30 5.52 17.32
C VAL A 37 -9.85 6.11 15.97
N GLN A 38 -8.91 5.46 15.29
CA GLN A 38 -8.44 5.92 13.97
C GLN A 38 -9.56 5.92 12.92
N ILE A 39 -10.39 4.87 12.88
CA ILE A 39 -11.53 4.78 11.95
C ILE A 39 -12.55 5.88 12.24
N ALA A 40 -12.88 6.11 13.52
CA ALA A 40 -13.81 7.16 13.91
C ALA A 40 -13.30 8.55 13.50
N GLU A 41 -12.00 8.79 13.62
CA GLU A 41 -11.37 10.06 13.23
C GLU A 41 -11.39 10.29 11.72
N THR A 42 -10.95 9.31 10.92
CA THR A 42 -10.99 9.43 9.45
C THR A 42 -12.42 9.62 8.95
N THR A 43 -13.36 8.78 9.40
CA THR A 43 -14.75 8.86 8.91
C THR A 43 -15.46 10.16 9.31
N ARG A 44 -15.10 10.75 10.46
CA ARG A 44 -15.60 12.08 10.85
C ARG A 44 -15.04 13.17 9.94
N THR A 45 -13.74 13.14 9.67
CA THR A 45 -13.07 14.11 8.79
C THR A 45 -13.60 14.06 7.36
N ASP A 46 -13.91 12.86 6.86
CA ASP A 46 -14.50 12.64 5.53
C ASP A 46 -16.00 12.97 5.45
N GLY A 47 -16.64 13.44 6.53
CA GLY A 47 -18.06 13.75 6.56
C GLY A 47 -18.99 12.53 6.55
N ALA A 48 -18.44 11.33 6.77
CA ALA A 48 -19.14 10.04 6.74
C ALA A 48 -19.15 9.36 8.12
N ALA A 49 -19.31 10.15 9.18
CA ALA A 49 -19.19 9.70 10.57
C ALA A 49 -20.03 8.44 10.85
N LEU A 50 -19.37 7.37 11.27
CA LEU A 50 -20.02 6.12 11.62
C LEU A 50 -20.57 6.15 13.05
N LYS A 51 -21.66 5.42 13.28
CA LYS A 51 -22.10 5.10 14.65
C LYS A 51 -21.06 4.19 15.32
N GLU A 52 -20.97 4.24 16.64
CA GLU A 52 -20.00 3.47 17.45
C GLU A 52 -19.97 1.98 17.10
N ARG A 53 -21.13 1.32 17.00
CA ARG A 53 -21.22 -0.09 16.58
C ARG A 53 -20.62 -0.33 15.19
N GLY A 54 -20.79 0.62 14.27
CA GLY A 54 -20.21 0.57 12.93
C GLY A 54 -18.68 0.65 12.99
N VAL A 55 -18.14 1.59 13.76
CA VAL A 55 -16.69 1.73 13.98
C VAL A 55 -16.10 0.43 14.53
N ALA A 56 -16.67 -0.12 15.61
CA ALA A 56 -16.18 -1.36 16.22
C ALA A 56 -16.24 -2.58 15.28
N SER A 57 -17.29 -2.66 14.46
CA SER A 57 -17.43 -3.72 13.45
C SER A 57 -16.36 -3.57 12.35
N THR A 58 -16.14 -2.35 11.87
CA THR A 58 -15.11 -2.06 10.87
C THR A 58 -13.70 -2.35 11.38
N ALA A 59 -13.39 -1.99 12.63
CA ALA A 59 -12.11 -2.33 13.27
C ALA A 59 -11.89 -3.84 13.31
N THR A 60 -12.94 -4.60 13.65
CA THR A 60 -12.90 -6.07 13.65
C THR A 60 -12.66 -6.63 12.24
N VAL A 61 -13.27 -6.06 11.21
CA VAL A 61 -13.05 -6.46 9.81
C VAL A 61 -11.63 -6.15 9.35
N PHE A 62 -11.11 -4.96 9.67
CA PHE A 62 -9.75 -4.57 9.32
C PHE A 62 -8.72 -5.52 9.93
N LEU A 63 -8.78 -5.71 11.26
CA LEU A 63 -7.89 -6.63 11.98
C LEU A 63 -8.02 -8.06 11.48
N GLY A 64 -9.25 -8.56 11.34
CA GLY A 64 -9.50 -9.91 10.83
C GLY A 64 -9.00 -10.12 9.40
N SER A 65 -8.96 -9.07 8.57
CA SER A 65 -8.45 -9.16 7.20
C SER A 65 -6.94 -9.41 7.18
N TYR A 66 -6.19 -8.84 8.12
CA TYR A 66 -4.72 -8.96 8.16
C TYR A 66 -4.19 -9.95 9.19
N ALA A 67 -5.00 -10.42 10.14
CA ALA A 67 -4.57 -11.40 11.14
C ALA A 67 -4.92 -12.85 10.75
N LYS A 68 -6.00 -13.08 9.99
CA LYS A 68 -6.46 -14.44 9.67
C LYS A 68 -5.69 -15.05 8.50
N SER A 69 -5.30 -16.32 8.65
CA SER A 69 -4.55 -17.07 7.64
C SER A 69 -5.31 -17.37 6.35
N ASP A 70 -6.65 -17.36 6.39
CA ASP A 70 -7.53 -17.54 5.22
C ASP A 70 -7.90 -16.21 4.53
N ALA A 71 -7.30 -15.11 4.95
CA ALA A 71 -7.48 -13.77 4.39
C ALA A 71 -6.14 -13.18 3.91
N LEU A 72 -5.83 -11.93 4.26
CA LEU A 72 -4.54 -11.29 3.96
C LEU A 72 -3.48 -11.55 5.04
N GLY A 73 -3.74 -12.42 6.03
CA GLY A 73 -2.77 -12.83 7.04
C GLY A 73 -1.43 -13.33 6.51
N PRO A 74 -1.37 -14.08 5.40
CA PRO A 74 -0.10 -14.50 4.81
C PRO A 74 0.81 -13.34 4.35
N LEU A 75 0.30 -12.11 4.22
CA LEU A 75 1.14 -10.94 3.93
C LEU A 75 2.01 -10.54 5.13
N GLY A 76 1.67 -10.97 6.34
CA GLY A 76 2.46 -10.71 7.54
C GLY A 76 2.43 -9.27 8.06
N ILE A 77 1.48 -8.45 7.60
CA ILE A 77 1.41 -7.01 7.94
C ILE A 77 0.98 -6.78 9.41
N VAL A 78 0.04 -7.59 9.90
CA VAL A 78 -0.48 -7.51 11.27
C VAL A 78 -0.35 -8.89 11.91
N GLN A 79 0.27 -8.94 13.08
CA GLN A 79 0.48 -10.16 13.85
C GLN A 79 -0.35 -10.10 15.14
N GLU A 80 -1.16 -11.13 15.40
CA GLU A 80 -1.86 -11.26 16.69
C GLU A 80 -0.85 -11.63 17.79
N LYS A 81 -0.98 -10.98 18.94
CA LYS A 81 -0.16 -11.18 20.15
C LYS A 81 -1.08 -11.52 21.32
N GLU A 82 -0.52 -11.92 22.47
CA GLU A 82 -1.32 -12.26 23.67
C GLU A 82 -2.28 -11.15 24.10
N ASN A 83 -1.85 -9.88 23.95
CA ASN A 83 -2.62 -8.70 24.39
C ASN A 83 -2.87 -7.71 23.24
N GLY A 84 -3.25 -8.19 22.05
CA GLY A 84 -3.62 -7.34 20.93
C GLY A 84 -2.89 -7.70 19.65
N TYR A 85 -2.35 -6.70 18.97
CA TYR A 85 -1.74 -6.82 17.65
C TYR A 85 -0.44 -6.05 17.60
N ALA A 86 0.43 -6.44 16.67
CA ALA A 86 1.62 -5.69 16.33
C ALA A 86 1.72 -5.53 14.81
N PHE A 87 2.26 -4.40 14.38
CA PHE A 87 2.70 -4.23 13.00
C PHE A 87 4.01 -5.00 12.81
N ASP A 88 4.17 -5.62 11.64
CA ASP A 88 5.43 -6.24 11.25
C ASP A 88 5.80 -5.79 9.82
N TYR A 89 7.07 -5.91 9.47
CA TYR A 89 7.56 -5.53 8.15
C TYR A 89 7.36 -6.70 7.18
N PRO A 90 6.37 -6.63 6.27
CA PRO A 90 6.09 -7.72 5.36
C PRO A 90 7.22 -7.90 4.35
N GLU A 91 7.33 -9.09 3.77
CA GLU A 91 8.21 -9.28 2.62
C GLU A 91 7.77 -8.36 1.47
N ALA A 92 8.76 -7.72 0.82
CA ALA A 92 8.48 -6.84 -0.31
C ALA A 92 7.78 -7.62 -1.45
N PRO A 93 6.67 -7.09 -2.02
CA PRO A 93 6.02 -7.72 -3.16
C PRO A 93 6.95 -7.90 -4.35
N SER A 94 6.63 -8.86 -5.22
CA SER A 94 7.40 -9.09 -6.45
C SER A 94 7.43 -7.83 -7.32
N ALA A 95 8.50 -7.65 -8.11
CA ALA A 95 8.61 -6.50 -9.00
C ALA A 95 7.42 -6.37 -9.97
N GLY A 96 6.83 -7.50 -10.40
CA GLY A 96 5.63 -7.48 -11.25
C GLY A 96 4.42 -6.85 -10.53
N VAL A 97 4.19 -7.21 -9.27
CA VAL A 97 3.14 -6.61 -8.44
C VAL A 97 3.40 -5.12 -8.21
N VAL A 98 4.65 -4.72 -7.96
CA VAL A 98 5.05 -3.32 -7.85
C VAL A 98 4.79 -2.57 -9.17
N GLY A 99 5.13 -3.15 -10.32
CA GLY A 99 4.90 -2.53 -11.63
C GLY A 99 3.42 -2.32 -11.94
N TYR A 100 2.59 -3.33 -11.63
CA TYR A 100 1.13 -3.21 -11.74
C TYR A 100 0.58 -2.11 -10.83
N ALA A 101 0.96 -2.12 -9.55
CA ALA A 101 0.53 -1.12 -8.58
C ALA A 101 0.97 0.28 -8.98
N LEU A 102 2.20 0.43 -9.50
CA LEU A 102 2.74 1.70 -9.96
C LEU A 102 1.94 2.21 -11.17
N SER A 103 1.60 1.33 -12.12
CA SER A 103 0.78 1.71 -13.27
C SER A 103 -0.61 2.18 -12.85
N HIS A 104 -1.24 1.47 -11.92
CA HIS A 104 -2.54 1.86 -11.38
C HIS A 104 -2.44 3.19 -10.60
N TYR A 105 -1.36 3.38 -9.82
CA TYR A 105 -1.09 4.63 -9.13
C TYR A 105 -0.92 5.80 -10.10
N TRP A 106 -0.21 5.56 -11.19
CA TRP A 106 0.01 6.56 -12.24
C TRP A 106 -1.29 7.05 -12.87
N GLN A 107 -2.23 6.12 -13.12
CA GLN A 107 -3.53 6.46 -13.70
C GLN A 107 -4.40 7.32 -12.78
N GLY A 108 -4.27 7.17 -11.45
CA GLY A 108 -5.07 7.90 -10.47
C GLY A 108 -4.44 9.21 -9.99
N GLN A 109 -3.12 9.23 -9.77
CA GLN A 109 -2.44 10.33 -9.08
C GLN A 109 -1.47 11.13 -9.97
N LEU A 110 -0.97 10.53 -11.06
CA LEU A 110 0.05 11.13 -11.93
C LEU A 110 -0.43 11.27 -13.37
N LEU A 111 -1.75 11.44 -13.56
CA LEU A 111 -2.36 11.49 -14.88
C LEU A 111 -1.73 12.62 -15.71
N GLY A 112 -1.30 12.28 -16.93
CA GLY A 112 -0.65 13.23 -17.85
C GLY A 112 0.87 13.34 -17.68
N GLN A 113 1.45 12.79 -16.62
CA GLN A 113 2.91 12.75 -16.45
C GLN A 113 3.52 11.56 -17.19
N GLN A 114 4.57 11.79 -17.96
CA GLN A 114 5.36 10.72 -18.61
C GLN A 114 6.47 10.20 -17.68
N THR A 115 6.93 11.04 -16.76
CA THR A 115 7.94 10.70 -15.76
C THR A 115 7.56 11.29 -14.41
N CYS A 116 8.03 10.68 -13.33
CA CYS A 116 7.99 11.27 -11.99
C CYS A 116 9.31 11.02 -11.27
N SER A 117 9.61 11.83 -10.25
CA SER A 117 10.80 11.62 -9.44
C SER A 117 10.63 10.40 -8.51
N LEU A 118 11.75 9.77 -8.14
CA LEU A 118 11.77 8.76 -7.07
C LEU A 118 11.32 9.32 -5.73
N GLU A 119 11.59 10.60 -5.47
CA GLU A 119 11.15 11.29 -4.26
C GLU A 119 9.64 11.28 -4.16
N THR A 120 8.91 11.64 -5.23
CA THR A 120 7.45 11.60 -5.27
C THR A 120 6.87 10.20 -5.00
N LEU A 121 7.54 9.13 -5.46
CA LEU A 121 7.10 7.76 -5.16
C LEU A 121 7.41 7.33 -3.72
N SER A 122 8.40 7.97 -3.09
CA SER A 122 8.90 7.66 -1.75
C SER A 122 8.31 8.59 -0.67
N GLU A 123 7.49 9.57 -1.06
CA GLU A 123 6.83 10.48 -0.13
C GLU A 123 5.99 9.69 0.90
N PRO A 124 6.03 10.07 2.19
CA PRO A 124 5.15 9.48 3.20
C PRO A 124 3.68 9.57 2.78
N GLY A 125 2.97 8.44 2.87
CA GLY A 125 1.59 8.30 2.42
C GLY A 125 1.42 8.18 0.90
N GLY A 126 2.52 8.22 0.15
CA GLY A 126 2.55 8.04 -1.30
C GLY A 126 2.55 6.57 -1.74
N PHE A 127 3.05 6.33 -2.95
CA PHE A 127 3.05 5.01 -3.59
C PHE A 127 3.74 3.92 -2.74
N SER A 128 4.93 4.21 -2.23
CA SER A 128 5.70 3.26 -1.41
C SER A 128 4.99 2.86 -0.13
N SER A 129 4.37 3.80 0.58
CA SER A 129 3.61 3.54 1.81
C SER A 129 2.41 2.63 1.58
N ALA A 130 1.73 2.75 0.44
CA ALA A 130 0.59 1.89 0.10
C ALA A 130 0.98 0.41 -0.12
N LEU A 131 2.28 0.13 -0.33
CA LEU A 131 2.85 -1.22 -0.43
C LEU A 131 3.77 -1.57 0.75
N LEU A 132 3.86 -0.69 1.76
CA LEU A 132 4.75 -0.84 2.92
C LEU A 132 6.23 -1.04 2.50
N LEU A 133 6.63 -0.40 1.41
CA LEU A 133 8.00 -0.50 0.87
C LEU A 133 8.91 0.58 1.47
N GLY A 134 10.05 0.15 2.00
CA GLY A 134 11.16 1.06 2.26
C GLY A 134 11.85 1.52 0.97
N SER A 135 12.66 2.58 1.07
CA SER A 135 13.38 3.14 -0.10
C SER A 135 14.27 2.11 -0.80
N PHE A 136 14.89 1.20 -0.05
CA PHE A 136 15.72 0.13 -0.62
C PHE A 136 14.89 -0.82 -1.50
N ASP A 137 13.77 -1.33 -1.00
CA ASP A 137 12.93 -2.29 -1.73
C ASP A 137 12.23 -1.66 -2.92
N LEU A 138 11.79 -0.40 -2.80
CA LEU A 138 11.27 0.36 -3.94
C LEU A 138 12.33 0.46 -5.04
N ASN A 139 13.55 0.90 -4.71
CA ASN A 139 14.64 1.01 -5.68
C ASN A 139 14.99 -0.35 -6.31
N ARG A 140 15.02 -1.43 -5.51
CA ARG A 140 15.26 -2.78 -5.99
C ARG A 140 14.20 -3.21 -7.01
N ALA A 141 12.92 -3.02 -6.69
CA ALA A 141 11.81 -3.38 -7.56
C ALA A 141 11.83 -2.57 -8.87
N LEU A 142 12.06 -1.26 -8.78
CA LEU A 142 12.15 -0.40 -9.96
C LEU A 142 13.31 -0.79 -10.89
N ARG A 143 14.47 -1.17 -10.35
CA ARG A 143 15.60 -1.66 -11.14
C ARG A 143 15.28 -2.98 -11.84
N GLN A 144 14.59 -3.89 -11.16
CA GLN A 144 14.13 -5.15 -11.76
C GLN A 144 13.12 -4.90 -12.90
N LEU A 145 12.20 -3.95 -12.73
CA LEU A 145 11.28 -3.53 -13.78
C LEU A 145 12.01 -2.92 -14.98
N ALA A 146 13.02 -2.08 -14.72
CA ALA A 146 13.84 -1.48 -15.76
C ALA A 146 14.63 -2.52 -16.57
N GLN A 147 15.25 -3.49 -15.90
CA GLN A 147 15.96 -4.60 -16.54
C GLN A 147 15.04 -5.45 -17.43
N ARG A 148 13.75 -5.52 -17.11
CA ARG A 148 12.72 -6.22 -17.89
C ARG A 148 12.12 -5.35 -19.00
N GLY A 149 12.55 -4.10 -19.15
CA GLY A 149 12.02 -3.15 -20.13
C GLY A 149 10.59 -2.67 -19.84
N VAL A 150 10.11 -2.82 -18.61
CA VAL A 150 8.77 -2.37 -18.22
C VAL A 150 8.73 -0.85 -18.02
N LEU A 151 9.84 -0.25 -17.63
CA LEU A 151 9.99 1.19 -17.45
C LEU A 151 11.46 1.56 -17.65
N GLU A 152 11.78 2.84 -17.64
CA GLU A 152 13.15 3.35 -17.60
C GLU A 152 13.43 4.10 -16.30
N LEU A 153 14.70 4.03 -15.88
CA LEU A 153 15.22 4.80 -14.75
C LEU A 153 16.28 5.78 -15.25
N TRP A 154 16.01 7.07 -15.14
CA TRP A 154 16.97 8.10 -15.52
C TRP A 154 17.72 8.57 -14.26
N MET A 155 18.94 8.06 -14.10
CA MET A 155 19.78 8.30 -12.93
C MET A 155 21.01 9.18 -13.21
N ALA A 156 21.08 9.80 -14.39
CA ALA A 156 22.25 10.56 -14.83
C ALA A 156 22.55 11.78 -13.94
N ALA A 157 21.49 12.45 -13.45
CA ALA A 157 21.57 13.50 -12.45
C ALA A 157 20.28 13.53 -11.62
N PRO A 158 20.33 13.88 -10.33
CA PRO A 158 19.14 14.11 -9.53
C PRO A 158 18.26 15.26 -10.07
N PRO A 159 16.93 15.23 -9.84
CA PRO A 159 16.19 14.15 -9.19
C PRO A 159 16.03 12.95 -10.12
N TYR A 160 16.34 11.75 -9.60
CA TYR A 160 16.23 10.51 -10.37
C TYR A 160 14.78 10.28 -10.80
N GLN A 161 14.59 10.00 -12.09
CA GLN A 161 13.26 9.87 -12.70
C GLN A 161 12.92 8.42 -13.02
N VAL A 162 11.63 8.12 -12.95
CA VAL A 162 11.02 6.88 -13.40
C VAL A 162 10.06 7.22 -14.53
N THR A 163 10.06 6.45 -15.62
CA THR A 163 9.04 6.61 -16.68
C THR A 163 7.75 5.89 -16.31
N ARG A 164 6.66 6.36 -16.90
CA ARG A 164 5.34 5.73 -16.78
C ARG A 164 5.41 4.27 -17.29
N PRO A 165 4.96 3.28 -16.49
CA PRO A 165 4.87 1.89 -16.95
C PRO A 165 3.67 1.68 -17.90
N PRO A 166 3.64 0.57 -18.67
CA PRO A 166 2.49 0.11 -19.46
C PRO A 166 1.21 0.04 -18.64
N ALA A 167 0.05 0.00 -19.31
CA ALA A 167 -1.24 -0.03 -18.64
C ALA A 167 -1.36 -1.27 -17.71
N PRO A 168 -2.09 -1.20 -16.58
CA PRO A 168 -2.12 -2.28 -15.59
C PRO A 168 -2.53 -3.63 -16.19
N GLN A 169 -3.44 -3.62 -17.16
CA GLN A 169 -3.92 -4.83 -17.85
C GLN A 169 -2.80 -5.57 -18.59
N GLN A 170 -1.82 -4.85 -19.13
CA GLN A 170 -0.67 -5.41 -19.84
C GLN A 170 0.36 -6.04 -18.89
N LEU A 171 0.29 -5.72 -17.60
CA LEU A 171 1.22 -6.20 -16.58
C LEU A 171 0.67 -7.38 -15.78
N LEU A 172 -0.64 -7.65 -15.85
CA LEU A 172 -1.29 -8.72 -15.11
C LEU A 172 -0.76 -10.10 -15.49
N GLU A 173 -0.60 -10.37 -16.80
CA GLU A 173 -0.09 -11.67 -17.27
C GLU A 173 1.29 -11.97 -16.69
N GLY A 174 2.18 -10.97 -16.63
CA GLY A 174 3.52 -11.13 -16.07
C GLY A 174 3.57 -11.36 -14.55
N ILE A 175 2.49 -11.05 -13.82
CA ILE A 175 2.38 -11.37 -12.39
C ILE A 175 2.07 -12.86 -12.19
N TYR A 176 1.16 -13.41 -13.00
CA TYR A 176 0.69 -14.80 -12.86
C TYR A 176 1.52 -15.81 -13.65
N ALA A 177 2.32 -15.36 -14.63
CA ALA A 177 3.20 -16.22 -15.41
C ALA A 177 4.50 -16.61 -14.66
N ALA A 178 4.74 -16.06 -13.47
CA ALA A 178 5.97 -16.22 -12.70
C ALA A 178 5.89 -17.29 -11.60
N GLU A 179 4.95 -18.24 -11.69
CA GLU A 179 4.90 -19.46 -10.86
C GLU A 179 5.67 -20.63 -11.51
#